data_AF-E2C4U2-F1
#
_entry.id   AF-E2C4U2-F1
#
_cell.length_a   1.000
_cell.length_b   1.000
_cell.length_c   1.000
_cell.angle_alpha   90.00
_cell.angle_beta   90.00
_cell.angle_gamma   90.00
#
_symmetry.space_group_name_H-M   'P 1'
#
loop_
_entity.id
_entity.type
_entity.pdbx_description
1 polymer ?
#
loop_
_entity_poly.entity_id
_entity_poly.type
_entity_poly.pdbx_seq_one_letter_code
_entity_poly.pdbx_strand_id
1 'polypeptide(L)' 'WYSAGPIITLNGRITANEYLNILNDEILTMTSILLPNIAIFQDDNAPIYTAKKVQSWFEEHRNIIKHL' A
#
# COMPACT_ATOMS: atom_id res chain seq x y z
N TRP A 1 -14.94 10.13 -12.48
CA TRP A 1 -14.95 9.11 -11.43
C TRP A 1 -14.17 7.84 -11.80
N TYR A 2 -13.72 7.68 -13.05
CA TYR A 2 -12.95 6.53 -13.54
C TYR A 2 -11.43 6.51 -13.19
N SER A 3 -10.92 7.44 -12.36
CA SER A 3 -9.46 7.69 -12.26
C SER A 3 -8.92 7.94 -10.84
N ALA A 4 -9.72 7.83 -9.79
CA ALA A 4 -9.24 8.01 -8.41
C ALA A 4 -9.31 6.67 -7.67
N GLY A 5 -8.24 6.33 -6.95
CA GLY A 5 -8.20 5.18 -6.06
C GLY A 5 -9.12 5.34 -4.84
N PRO A 6 -9.22 4.32 -3.98
CA PRO A 6 -10.11 4.33 -2.82
C PRO A 6 -9.70 5.44 -1.82
N ILE A 7 -10.72 6.10 -1.26
CA ILE A 7 -10.56 6.99 -0.10
C ILE A 7 -10.98 6.19 1.12
N ILE A 8 -10.03 5.93 2.02
CA ILE A 8 -10.24 5.10 3.22
C ILE A 8 -10.19 5.99 4.45
N THR A 9 -11.22 5.91 5.28
CA THR A 9 -11.25 6.64 6.56
C THR A 9 -10.58 5.80 7.64
N LEU A 10 -9.54 6.35 8.25
CA LEU A 10 -8.83 5.74 9.37
C LEU A 10 -9.14 6.52 10.65
N ASN A 11 -9.60 5.82 11.67
CA ASN A 11 -10.03 6.42 12.93
C ASN A 11 -8.93 6.26 13.99
N GLY A 12 -8.51 7.37 14.58
CA GLY A 12 -7.53 7.36 15.67
C GLY A 12 -6.11 7.02 15.21
N ARG A 13 -5.34 6.37 16.10
CA ARG A 13 -3.96 5.99 15.82
C ARG A 13 -3.94 4.64 15.12
N ILE A 14 -3.48 4.63 13.87
CA ILE A 14 -3.26 3.40 13.11
C ILE A 14 -1.95 2.73 13.47
N THR A 15 -1.97 1.41 13.45
CA THR A 15 -0.84 0.52 13.63
C THR A 15 -0.32 0.05 12.27
N ALA A 16 0.91 -0.46 12.25
CA ALA A 16 1.46 -1.09 11.05
C ALA A 16 0.63 -2.30 10.57
N ASN A 17 -0.10 -2.98 11.46
CA ASN A 17 -0.98 -4.09 11.06
C ASN A 17 -2.20 -3.59 10.29
N GLU A 18 -2.84 -2.53 10.80
CA GLU A 18 -3.98 -1.92 10.11
C GLU A 18 -3.56 -1.33 8.77
N TYR A 19 -2.36 -0.76 8.69
CA TYR A 19 -1.79 -0.33 7.41
C TYR A 19 -1.58 -1.48 6.43
N LEU A 20 -1.02 -2.61 6.89
CA LEU A 20 -0.85 -3.80 6.04
C LEU A 20 -2.18 -4.35 5.53
N ASN A 21 -3.26 -4.29 6.31
CA ASN A 21 -4.59 -4.71 5.84
C ASN A 21 -5.03 -3.84 4.65
N ILE A 22 -4.82 -2.52 4.72
CA ILE A 22 -5.11 -1.60 3.60
C ILE A 22 -4.26 -1.93 2.37
N LEU A 23 -2.96 -2.20 2.56
CA LEU A 23 -2.08 -2.55 1.45
C LEU A 23 -2.53 -3.83 0.74
N ASN A 24 -2.95 -4.86 1.48
CA ASN A 24 -3.44 -6.11 0.90
C ASN A 24 -4.80 -5.96 0.22
N ASP A 25 -5.77 -5.37 0.93
CA ASP A 25 -7.16 -5.41 0.48
C ASP A 25 -7.38 -4.42 -0.67
N GLU A 26 -6.79 -3.23 -0.56
CA GLU A 26 -7.08 -2.11 -1.46
C GLU A 26 -5.96 -1.90 -2.47
N ILE A 27 -4.73 -1.70 -2.02
CA ILE A 27 -3.63 -1.30 -2.90
C ILE A 27 -3.19 -2.43 -3.83
N LEU A 28 -3.01 -3.64 -3.30
CA LEU A 28 -2.58 -4.79 -4.11
C LEU A 28 -3.65 -5.17 -5.15
N THR A 29 -4.92 -5.19 -4.72
CA THR A 29 -6.07 -5.45 -5.58
C THR A 29 -6.17 -4.41 -6.70
N MET A 30 -6.16 -3.12 -6.33
CA MET A 30 -6.24 -2.03 -7.29
C MET A 30 -5.07 -2.05 -8.28
N THR A 31 -3.86 -2.28 -7.80
CA THR A 31 -2.66 -2.35 -8.64
C THR A 31 -2.79 -3.49 -9.65
N SER A 32 -3.20 -4.67 -9.21
CA SER A 32 -3.31 -5.86 -10.06
C SER A 32 -4.41 -5.74 -11.12
N ILE A 33 -5.47 -4.98 -10.85
CA ILE A 33 -6.59 -4.81 -11.79
C ILE A 33 -6.35 -3.63 -12.75
N LEU A 34 -5.82 -2.52 -12.26
CA LEU A 34 -5.79 -1.26 -13.01
C LEU A 34 -4.46 -0.98 -13.71
N LEU A 35 -3.34 -1.54 -13.23
CA LEU A 35 -2.02 -1.20 -13.72
C LEU A 35 -1.42 -2.37 -14.52
N PRO A 36 -1.03 -2.16 -15.78
CA PRO A 36 -0.51 -3.23 -16.63
C PRO A 36 0.96 -3.59 -16.32
N ASN A 37 1.63 -2.82 -15.47
CA ASN A 37 3.05 -2.94 -15.14
C ASN A 37 3.26 -2.85 -13.63
N ILE A 38 4.48 -3.12 -13.19
CA ILE A 38 4.89 -2.93 -11.78
C ILE A 38 4.60 -1.49 -11.35
N ALA A 39 3.76 -1.33 -10.33
CA ALA A 39 3.41 -0.04 -9.80
C ALA A 39 4.55 0.54 -8.95
N ILE A 40 4.65 1.87 -8.95
CA ILE A 40 5.51 2.61 -8.04
C ILE A 40 4.60 3.18 -6.95
N PHE A 41 4.87 2.80 -5.70
CA PHE A 41 4.11 3.24 -4.54
C PHE A 41 4.89 4.31 -3.78
N GLN A 42 4.21 5.40 -3.46
CA GLN A 42 4.77 6.53 -2.72
C GLN A 42 3.83 6.90 -1.58
N ASP A 43 4.37 6.96 -0.36
CA ASP A 43 3.72 7.47 0.84
C ASP A 43 4.66 8.48 1.55
N ASP A 44 4.30 8.90 2.77
CA ASP A 44 5.15 9.78 3.58
C ASP A 44 6.16 8.99 4.44
N ASN A 45 7.04 9.67 5.16
CA ASN A 45 8.06 9.04 6.01
C ASN A 45 7.57 8.71 7.44
N ALA A 46 6.26 8.55 7.68
CA ALA A 46 5.76 8.22 9.00
C ALA A 46 6.36 6.89 9.50
N PRO A 47 6.67 6.75 10.81
CA PRO A 47 7.32 5.55 11.35
C PRO A 47 6.55 4.24 11.10
N ILE A 48 5.24 4.33 10.88
CA ILE A 48 4.38 3.18 10.60
C ILE A 48 4.62 2.61 9.20
N TYR A 49 4.97 3.44 8.21
CA TYR A 49 5.19 3.04 6.81
C TYR A 49 6.63 2.53 6.58
N THR A 50 7.56 2.99 7.41
CA THR A 50 8.96 2.50 7.43
C THR A 50 9.17 1.32 8.39
N ALA A 51 8.12 0.84 9.05
CA ALA A 51 8.21 -0.31 9.94
C ALA A 51 8.71 -1.56 9.17
N LYS A 52 9.60 -2.35 9.79
CA LYS A 52 10.22 -3.53 9.17
C LYS A 52 9.22 -4.45 8.48
N LYS A 53 8.04 -4.64 9.06
CA LYS A 53 7.01 -5.51 8.49
C LYS A 53 6.32 -4.95 7.24
N VAL A 54 6.20 -3.63 7.14
CA VAL A 54 5.69 -2.96 5.94
C VAL A 54 6.72 -3.08 4.81
N GLN A 55 7.99 -2.90 5.15
CA GLN A 55 9.10 -3.11 4.21
C GLN A 55 9.16 -4.56 3.70
N SER A 56 9.04 -5.55 4.61
CA SER A 56 8.95 -6.96 4.21
C SER A 56 7.79 -7.25 3.27
N TRP A 57 6.62 -6.63 3.51
CA TRP A 57 5.46 -6.79 2.63
C TRP A 57 5.73 -6.26 1.22
N PHE A 58 6.40 -5.10 1.06
CA PHE A 58 6.78 -4.61 -0.27
C PHE A 58 7.79 -5.52 -0.99
N GLU A 59 8.74 -6.09 -0.25
CA GLU A 59 9.69 -7.06 -0.83
C GLU A 59 9.01 -8.34 -1.30
N GLU A 60 8.03 -8.84 -0.54
CA GLU A 60 7.21 -10.01 -0.92
C GLU A 60 6.39 -9.76 -2.21
N HIS A 61 5.99 -8.51 -2.46
CA HIS A 61 5.13 -8.12 -3.58
C HIS A 61 5.86 -7.31 -4.67
N ARG A 62 7.20 -7.32 -4.68
CA ARG A 62 8.04 -6.49 -5.57
C ARG A 62 7.83 -6.70 -7.07
N ASN A 63 7.24 -7.83 -7.45
CA ASN A 63 6.87 -8.15 -8.85
C ASN A 63 5.57 -7.48 -9.30
N ILE A 64 4.83 -6.86 -8.37
CA ILE A 64 3.56 -6.17 -8.61
C ILE A 64 3.70 -4.69 -8.24
N ILE A 65 4.37 -4.39 -7.14
CA ILE A 65 4.47 -3.04 -6.59
C ILE A 65 5.83 -2.79 -5.95
N LYS A 66 6.42 -1.61 -6.19
CA LYS A 66 7.71 -1.19 -5.64
C LYS A 66 7.55 0.08 -4.80
N HIS A 67 8.05 0.06 -3.57
CA HIS A 67 8.07 1.21 -2.67
C HIS A 67 9.22 2.17 -3.01
N LEU A 68 8.98 3.48 -2.95
CA LEU A 68 9.98 4.54 -3.12
C LEU A 68 10.61 4.99 -1.80
#